data_AF-A0A3A1P333-F1
#
_entry.id   AF-A0A3A1P333-F1
#
_cell.length_a   1.000
_cell.length_b   1.000
_cell.length_c   1.000
_cell.angle_alpha   90.00
_cell.angle_beta   90.00
_cell.angle_gamma   90.00
#
_symmetry.space_group_name_H-M   'P 1'
#
loop_
_entity.id
_entity.type
_entity.pdbx_description
1 polymer ?
#
loop_
_entity_poly.entity_id
_entity_poly.type
_entity_poly.pdbx_seq_one_letter_code
_entity_poly.pdbx_strand_id
1 'polypeptide(L)'
;MTGIFTWLTLKATGVLKVASDALKAILKWMVADWRNGPLVVGWFVALCHWLLVDPAMRSDLSKERAAHKGTEAKLKEARNQVQAERAAHAKTIGRFQSAVLAATAAAHANVARVKAEQEAITQEATDEYQQRVAALRSRAAAAERRLRAAAERRATDAADHGGASAADLPQPGDAATSTDAASADHGFPAARSGLDWPDELSGADICTGNMSLEERLIASEQAVQLDALISWVERQSTVPVAPIITQPAPMPETFDAGQ
;
A
#
# COMPACT_ATOMS: atom_id res chain seq x y z
N MET A 1 6.96 -45.58 77.95
CA MET A 1 7.69 -44.30 77.69
C MET A 1 8.53 -43.80 78.88
N THR A 2 8.54 -44.46 80.04
CA THR A 2 9.29 -44.02 81.24
C THR A 2 10.78 -44.41 81.26
N GLY A 3 11.22 -45.36 80.42
CA GLY A 3 12.61 -45.87 80.43
C GLY A 3 13.66 -45.02 79.68
N ILE A 4 13.25 -44.20 78.70
CA ILE A 4 14.20 -43.38 77.91
C ILE A 4 14.68 -42.16 78.72
N PHE A 5 13.79 -41.58 79.53
CA PHE A 5 14.10 -40.42 80.37
C PHE A 5 15.10 -40.75 81.48
N THR A 6 14.98 -41.93 82.10
CA THR A 6 15.91 -42.42 83.15
C THR A 6 17.30 -42.74 82.61
N TRP A 7 17.39 -43.22 81.37
CA TRP A 7 18.68 -43.48 80.73
C TRP A 7 19.42 -42.18 80.37
N LEU A 8 18.69 -41.15 79.92
CA LEU A 8 19.26 -39.84 79.66
C LEU A 8 19.76 -39.13 80.93
N THR A 9 19.02 -39.21 82.04
CA THR A 9 19.44 -38.60 83.31
C THR A 9 20.65 -39.30 83.94
N LEU A 10 20.75 -40.63 83.79
CA LEU A 10 21.91 -41.40 84.26
C LEU A 10 23.18 -41.08 83.46
N LYS A 11 23.06 -40.83 82.15
CA LYS A 11 24.20 -40.38 81.33
C LYS A 11 24.58 -38.93 81.59
N ALA A 12 23.60 -38.05 81.81
CA ALA A 12 23.87 -36.65 82.13
C ALA A 12 24.68 -36.48 83.43
N THR A 13 24.40 -37.30 84.45
CA THR A 13 25.15 -37.28 85.72
C THR A 13 26.59 -37.78 85.57
N GLY A 14 26.83 -38.79 84.73
CA GLY A 14 28.18 -39.25 84.40
C GLY A 14 29.02 -38.19 83.68
N VAL A 15 28.43 -37.51 82.69
CA VAL A 15 29.10 -36.43 81.94
C VAL A 15 29.44 -35.24 82.83
N LEU A 16 28.52 -34.86 83.74
CA LEU A 16 28.75 -33.75 84.67
C LEU A 16 29.93 -34.01 85.61
N LYS A 17 30.06 -35.26 86.10
CA LYS A 17 31.15 -35.66 86.99
C LYS A 17 32.51 -35.62 86.27
N VAL A 18 32.58 -36.19 85.07
CA VAL A 18 33.81 -36.15 84.25
C VAL A 18 34.21 -34.72 83.91
N ALA A 19 33.25 -33.85 83.59
CA ALA A 19 33.51 -32.43 83.35
C ALA A 19 34.02 -31.70 84.60
N SER A 20 33.47 -32.02 85.77
CA SER A 20 33.92 -31.46 87.06
C SER A 20 35.36 -31.88 87.38
N ASP A 21 35.68 -33.17 87.19
CA ASP A 21 37.03 -33.69 87.44
C ASP A 21 38.05 -33.10 86.46
N ALA A 22 37.67 -32.92 85.19
CA ALA A 22 38.48 -32.22 84.19
C ALA A 22 38.71 -30.74 84.56
N LEU A 23 37.67 -30.03 85.01
CA LEU A 23 37.79 -28.62 85.44
C LEU A 23 38.75 -28.48 86.63
N LYS A 24 38.67 -29.39 87.61
CA LYS A 24 39.60 -29.41 88.75
C LYS A 24 41.05 -29.65 88.31
N ALA A 25 41.26 -30.57 87.37
CA ALA A 25 42.58 -30.85 86.81
C ALA A 25 43.15 -29.62 86.09
N ILE A 26 42.33 -28.93 85.28
CA ILE A 26 42.70 -27.68 84.59
C ILE A 26 43.05 -26.59 85.61
N LEU A 27 42.24 -26.41 86.66
CA LEU A 27 42.48 -25.40 87.69
C LEU A 27 43.79 -25.66 88.45
N LYS A 28 44.05 -26.93 88.81
CA LYS A 28 45.30 -27.33 89.46
C LYS A 28 46.51 -27.08 88.57
N TRP A 29 46.40 -27.38 87.27
CA TRP A 29 47.44 -27.09 86.27
C TRP A 29 47.66 -25.58 86.08
N MET A 30 46.60 -24.77 86.13
CA MET A 30 46.68 -23.32 86.04
C MET A 30 47.40 -22.68 87.24
N VAL A 31 47.19 -23.21 88.45
CA VAL A 31 47.87 -22.71 89.66
C VAL A 31 49.32 -23.20 89.73
N ALA A 32 49.65 -24.31 89.07
CA ALA A 32 51.01 -24.85 89.04
C ALA A 32 52.00 -23.96 88.27
N ASP A 33 51.56 -23.20 87.26
CA ASP A 33 52.37 -22.19 86.56
C ASP A 33 51.49 -21.03 86.10
N TRP A 34 51.83 -19.81 86.51
CA TRP A 34 51.06 -18.60 86.17
C TRP A 34 50.98 -18.35 84.65
N ARG A 35 51.93 -18.88 83.86
CA ARG A 35 51.93 -18.79 82.39
C ARG A 35 50.82 -19.61 81.74
N ASN A 36 50.24 -20.58 82.45
CA ASN A 36 49.15 -21.41 81.95
C ASN A 36 47.81 -20.65 81.92
N GLY A 37 47.63 -19.65 82.79
CA GLY A 37 46.40 -18.83 82.83
C GLY A 37 46.06 -18.18 81.48
N PRO A 38 46.98 -17.42 80.87
CA PRO A 38 46.79 -16.85 79.53
C PRO A 38 46.44 -17.87 78.45
N LEU A 39 46.98 -19.10 78.50
CA LEU A 39 46.67 -20.16 77.53
C LEU A 39 45.22 -20.65 77.67
N VAL A 40 44.73 -20.85 78.91
CA VAL A 40 43.33 -21.24 79.15
C VAL A 40 42.38 -20.13 78.71
N VAL A 41 42.69 -18.88 79.04
CA VAL A 41 41.89 -17.72 78.60
C VAL A 41 41.89 -17.62 77.08
N GLY A 42 43.05 -17.75 76.43
CA GLY A 42 43.16 -17.74 74.98
C GLY A 42 42.36 -18.86 74.31
N TRP A 43 42.43 -20.08 74.84
CA TRP A 43 41.65 -21.21 74.34
C TRP A 43 40.14 -21.00 74.54
N PHE A 44 39.73 -20.50 75.70
CA PHE A 44 38.33 -20.22 75.97
C PHE A 44 37.78 -19.11 75.07
N VAL A 45 38.55 -18.03 74.85
CA VAL A 45 38.19 -16.96 73.90
C VAL A 45 38.09 -17.51 72.47
N ALA A 46 39.04 -18.34 72.04
CA ALA A 46 38.99 -18.99 70.72
C ALA A 46 37.78 -19.92 70.59
N LEU A 47 37.45 -20.68 71.63
CA LEU A 47 36.28 -21.55 71.66
C LEU A 47 34.97 -20.74 71.63
N CYS A 48 34.87 -19.67 72.42
CA CYS A 48 33.74 -18.75 72.40
C CYS A 48 33.58 -18.10 71.01
N HIS A 49 34.68 -17.72 70.36
CA HIS A 49 34.63 -17.19 69.00
C HIS A 49 34.09 -18.23 68.01
N TRP A 50 34.60 -19.46 68.08
CA TRP A 50 34.16 -20.57 67.23
C TRP A 50 32.71 -21.00 67.47
N LEU A 51 32.25 -21.00 68.72
CA LEU A 51 30.89 -21.43 69.08
C LEU A 51 29.83 -20.32 68.93
N LEU A 52 30.19 -19.05 69.11
CA LEU A 52 29.22 -17.96 69.15
C LEU A 52 29.36 -16.99 67.97
N VAL A 53 30.58 -16.61 67.61
CA VAL A 53 30.82 -15.57 66.61
C VAL A 53 30.83 -16.14 65.19
N ASP A 54 31.53 -17.25 64.97
CA ASP A 54 31.62 -17.89 63.65
C ASP A 54 30.23 -18.32 63.10
N PRO A 55 29.31 -18.90 63.90
CA PRO A 55 27.98 -19.26 63.40
C PRO A 55 27.14 -18.03 63.05
N ALA A 56 27.22 -16.96 63.87
CA ALA A 56 26.52 -15.71 63.61
C ALA A 56 27.00 -15.08 62.28
N MET A 57 28.33 -14.94 62.09
CA MET A 57 28.91 -14.45 60.86
C MET A 57 28.59 -15.33 59.65
N ARG A 58 28.62 -16.67 59.80
CA ARG A 58 28.22 -17.59 58.72
C ARG A 58 26.75 -17.41 58.33
N SER A 59 25.87 -17.17 59.32
CA SER A 59 24.45 -16.92 59.06
C SER A 59 24.25 -15.63 58.26
N ASP A 60 24.95 -14.55 58.61
CA ASP A 60 24.82 -13.28 57.91
C ASP A 60 25.44 -13.32 56.51
N LEU A 61 26.61 -13.93 56.35
CA LEU A 61 27.21 -14.19 55.04
C LEU A 61 26.31 -15.06 54.14
N SER A 62 25.58 -16.02 54.73
CA SER A 62 24.63 -16.84 53.96
C SER A 62 23.42 -16.04 53.48
N LYS A 63 22.90 -15.10 54.30
CA LYS A 63 21.81 -14.19 53.92
C LYS A 63 22.28 -13.22 52.83
N GLU A 64 23.46 -12.64 52.97
CA GLU A 64 24.04 -11.74 51.95
C GLU A 64 24.26 -12.47 50.62
N ARG A 65 24.81 -13.69 50.65
CA ARG A 65 24.94 -14.51 49.44
C ARG A 65 23.60 -14.85 48.81
N ALA A 66 22.57 -15.15 49.61
CA ALA A 66 21.23 -15.39 49.11
C ALA A 66 20.64 -14.13 48.45
N ALA A 67 20.83 -12.96 49.07
CA ALA A 67 20.41 -11.68 48.50
C ALA A 67 21.15 -11.38 47.18
N HIS A 68 22.46 -11.60 47.13
CA HIS A 68 23.28 -11.42 45.92
C HIS A 68 22.85 -12.36 44.78
N LYS A 69 22.59 -13.63 45.07
CA LYS A 69 22.05 -14.57 44.08
C LYS A 69 20.69 -14.12 43.56
N GLY A 70 19.86 -13.54 44.43
CA GLY A 70 18.56 -12.96 44.06
C GLY A 70 18.69 -11.76 43.12
N THR A 71 19.65 -10.85 43.37
CA THR A 71 19.89 -9.71 42.48
C THR A 71 20.49 -10.12 41.15
N GLU A 72 21.41 -11.09 41.12
CA GLU A 72 21.96 -11.65 39.89
C GLU A 72 20.88 -12.30 39.02
N ALA A 73 19.96 -13.06 39.63
CA ALA A 73 18.84 -13.66 38.92
C ALA A 73 17.92 -12.59 38.32
N LYS A 74 17.60 -11.53 39.07
CA LYS A 74 16.80 -10.39 38.58
C LYS A 74 17.48 -9.64 37.43
N LEU A 75 18.79 -9.40 37.53
CA LEU A 75 19.57 -8.75 36.46
C LEU A 75 19.62 -9.60 35.20
N LYS A 76 19.77 -10.92 35.35
CA LYS A 76 19.73 -11.87 34.23
C LYS A 76 18.36 -11.84 33.55
N GLU A 77 17.28 -11.85 34.34
CA GLU A 77 15.91 -11.78 33.81
C GLU A 77 15.64 -10.46 33.09
N ALA A 78 15.99 -9.32 33.69
CA ALA A 78 15.86 -8.01 33.06
C ALA A 78 16.65 -7.92 31.75
N ARG A 79 17.85 -8.52 31.69
CA ARG A 79 18.65 -8.58 30.45
C ARG A 79 17.96 -9.42 29.38
N ASN A 80 17.36 -10.55 29.74
CA ASN A 80 16.61 -11.39 28.81
C ASN A 80 15.39 -10.64 28.26
N GLN A 81 14.66 -9.90 29.09
CA GLN A 81 13.51 -9.09 28.68
C GLN A 81 13.92 -8.00 27.69
N VAL A 82 14.98 -7.22 27.98
CA VAL A 82 15.48 -6.20 27.04
C VAL A 82 15.94 -6.81 25.71
N GLN A 83 16.55 -8.00 25.73
CA GLN A 83 16.92 -8.71 24.49
C GLN A 83 15.69 -9.16 23.69
N ALA A 84 14.66 -9.67 24.37
CA ALA A 84 13.40 -10.07 23.74
C ALA A 84 12.69 -8.87 23.10
N GLU A 85 12.62 -7.73 23.81
CA GLU A 85 12.06 -6.48 23.28
C GLU A 85 12.82 -5.98 22.05
N ARG A 86 14.16 -5.97 22.10
CA ARG A 86 14.99 -5.57 20.95
C ARG A 86 14.76 -6.48 19.74
N ALA A 87 14.64 -7.79 19.98
CA ALA A 87 14.34 -8.74 18.91
C ALA A 87 12.94 -8.52 18.32
N ALA A 88 11.94 -8.23 19.15
CA ALA A 88 10.60 -7.88 18.70
C ALA A 88 10.60 -6.58 17.87
N HIS A 89 11.31 -5.55 18.34
CA HIS A 89 11.42 -4.27 17.63
C HIS A 89 12.12 -4.43 16.28
N ALA A 90 13.20 -5.21 16.22
CA ALA A 90 13.89 -5.52 14.96
C ALA A 90 12.97 -6.24 13.95
N LYS A 91 12.13 -7.18 14.41
CA LYS A 91 11.12 -7.84 13.56
C LYS A 91 10.10 -6.83 13.03
N THR A 92 9.63 -5.91 13.87
CA THR A 92 8.68 -4.87 13.48
C THR A 92 9.28 -3.94 12.43
N ILE A 93 10.51 -3.44 12.64
CA ILE A 93 11.23 -2.64 11.64
C ILE A 93 11.36 -3.41 10.32
N GLY A 94 11.74 -4.68 10.36
CA GLY A 94 11.86 -5.52 9.17
C GLY A 94 10.53 -5.64 8.40
N ARG A 95 9.40 -5.80 9.10
CA ARG A 95 8.06 -5.81 8.49
C ARG A 95 7.68 -4.47 7.86
N PHE A 96 8.02 -3.36 8.50
CA PHE A 96 7.78 -2.03 7.93
C PHE A 96 8.60 -1.81 6.66
N GLN A 97 9.89 -2.15 6.68
CA GLN A 97 10.77 -2.02 5.52
C GLN A 97 10.28 -2.88 4.35
N SER A 98 9.90 -4.14 4.60
CA SER A 98 9.38 -5.01 3.55
C SER A 98 8.06 -4.50 2.98
N ALA A 99 7.16 -3.96 3.82
CA ALA A 99 5.92 -3.35 3.38
C ALA A 99 6.15 -2.11 2.49
N VAL A 100 7.11 -1.24 2.85
CA VAL A 100 7.49 -0.07 2.04
C VAL A 100 8.06 -0.48 0.68
N LEU A 101 8.92 -1.50 0.65
CA LEU A 101 9.46 -2.03 -0.61
C LEU A 101 8.37 -2.62 -1.51
N ALA A 102 7.45 -3.40 -0.93
CA ALA A 102 6.32 -3.96 -1.65
C ALA A 102 5.37 -2.88 -2.20
N ALA A 103 5.08 -1.85 -1.40
CA ALA A 103 4.24 -0.73 -1.82
C ALA A 103 4.89 0.08 -2.96
N THR A 104 6.20 0.34 -2.88
CA THR A 104 6.96 1.01 -3.95
C THR A 104 6.93 0.19 -5.25
N ALA A 105 7.13 -1.12 -5.17
CA ALA A 105 7.07 -2.01 -6.33
C ALA A 105 5.67 -2.02 -6.96
N ALA A 106 4.61 -2.07 -6.14
CA ALA A 106 3.23 -2.00 -6.61
C ALA A 106 2.91 -0.64 -7.28
N ALA A 107 3.41 0.46 -6.72
CA ALA A 107 3.25 1.79 -7.30
C ALA A 107 3.92 1.89 -8.67
N HIS A 108 5.16 1.41 -8.81
CA HIS A 108 5.85 1.37 -10.10
C HIS A 108 5.12 0.52 -11.15
N ALA A 109 4.62 -0.66 -10.74
CA ALA A 109 3.83 -1.52 -11.61
C ALA A 109 2.53 -0.84 -12.07
N ASN A 110 1.84 -0.13 -11.18
CA ASN A 110 0.64 0.62 -11.53
C ASN A 110 0.93 1.77 -12.50
N VAL A 111 2.01 2.53 -12.27
CA VAL A 111 2.44 3.59 -13.21
C VAL A 111 2.76 3.01 -14.59
N ALA A 112 3.48 1.89 -14.64
CA ALA A 112 3.80 1.22 -15.89
C ALA A 112 2.54 0.74 -16.63
N ARG A 113 1.57 0.15 -15.90
CA ARG A 113 0.27 -0.25 -16.47
C ARG A 113 -0.50 0.94 -17.02
N VAL A 114 -0.66 2.00 -16.23
CA VAL A 114 -1.37 3.22 -16.66
C VAL A 114 -0.71 3.79 -17.91
N LYS A 115 0.61 3.91 -17.93
CA LYS A 115 1.34 4.39 -19.11
C LYS A 115 1.08 3.51 -20.34
N ALA A 116 1.14 2.19 -20.20
CA ALA A 116 0.87 1.27 -21.29
C ALA A 116 -0.57 1.38 -21.83
N GLU A 117 -1.56 1.51 -20.94
CA GLU A 117 -2.96 1.73 -21.32
C GLU A 117 -3.16 3.07 -22.03
N GLN A 118 -2.55 4.14 -21.56
CA GLN A 118 -2.61 5.45 -22.19
C GLN A 118 -1.95 5.47 -23.57
N GLU A 119 -0.81 4.79 -23.73
CA GLU A 119 -0.14 4.61 -25.02
C GLU A 119 -1.02 3.81 -25.99
N ALA A 120 -1.66 2.72 -25.53
CA ALA A 120 -2.57 1.93 -26.35
C ALA A 120 -3.78 2.74 -26.82
N ILE A 121 -4.43 3.50 -25.92
CA ILE A 121 -5.55 4.41 -26.28
C ILE A 121 -5.09 5.45 -27.31
N THR A 122 -3.88 5.99 -27.15
CA THR A 122 -3.34 7.01 -28.07
C THR A 122 -3.09 6.43 -29.46
N GLN A 123 -2.55 5.22 -29.56
CA GLN A 123 -2.35 4.53 -30.83
C GLN A 123 -3.69 4.25 -31.51
N GLU A 124 -4.64 3.65 -30.79
CA GLU A 124 -5.96 3.32 -31.34
C GLU A 124 -6.72 4.56 -31.82
N ALA A 125 -6.73 5.64 -31.03
CA ALA A 125 -7.37 6.90 -31.41
C ALA A 125 -6.70 7.54 -32.64
N THR A 126 -5.37 7.42 -32.75
CA THR A 126 -4.62 7.91 -33.91
C THR A 126 -4.98 7.11 -35.18
N ASP A 127 -5.02 5.79 -35.08
CA ASP A 127 -5.36 4.90 -36.20
C ASP A 127 -6.81 5.13 -36.66
N GLU A 128 -7.75 5.23 -35.73
CA GLU A 128 -9.16 5.52 -36.02
C GLU A 128 -9.31 6.90 -36.71
N TYR A 129 -8.65 7.93 -36.19
CA TYR A 129 -8.64 9.26 -36.80
C TYR A 129 -8.11 9.20 -38.25
N GLN A 130 -6.96 8.56 -38.47
CA GLN A 130 -6.37 8.42 -39.79
C GLN A 130 -7.30 7.68 -40.76
N GLN A 131 -7.94 6.60 -40.29
CA GLN A 131 -8.92 5.85 -41.08
C GLN A 131 -10.12 6.72 -41.47
N ARG A 132 -10.66 7.52 -40.53
CA ARG A 132 -11.81 8.41 -40.79
C ARG A 132 -11.45 9.52 -41.77
N VAL A 133 -10.27 10.14 -41.65
CA VAL A 133 -9.78 11.14 -42.62
C VAL A 133 -9.57 10.52 -44.01
N ALA A 134 -8.97 9.33 -44.09
CA ALA A 134 -8.80 8.63 -45.37
C ALA A 134 -10.14 8.30 -46.03
N ALA A 135 -11.12 7.82 -45.25
CA ALA A 135 -12.46 7.55 -45.73
C ALA A 135 -13.15 8.84 -46.23
N LEU A 136 -13.06 9.94 -45.49
CA LEU A 136 -13.60 11.25 -45.89
C LEU A 136 -13.00 11.73 -47.23
N ARG A 137 -11.67 11.69 -47.36
CA ARG A 137 -10.97 12.06 -48.60
C ARG A 137 -11.36 11.17 -49.77
N SER A 138 -11.54 9.86 -49.54
CA SER A 138 -11.99 8.93 -50.60
C SER A 138 -13.39 9.27 -51.11
N ARG A 139 -14.31 9.67 -50.21
CA ARG A 139 -15.67 10.11 -50.55
C ARG A 139 -15.65 11.44 -51.31
N ALA A 140 -14.82 12.39 -50.89
CA ALA A 140 -14.64 13.66 -51.58
C ALA A 140 -14.10 13.46 -53.01
N ALA A 141 -13.06 12.65 -53.18
CA ALA A 141 -12.52 12.31 -54.50
C ALA A 141 -13.56 11.61 -55.40
N ALA A 142 -14.41 10.74 -54.82
CA ALA A 142 -15.51 10.13 -55.57
C ALA A 142 -16.58 11.15 -55.96
N ALA A 143 -16.89 12.13 -55.10
CA ALA A 143 -17.83 13.21 -55.41
C ALA A 143 -17.30 14.10 -56.55
N GLU A 144 -16.02 14.46 -56.54
CA GLU A 144 -15.40 15.20 -57.65
C GLU A 144 -15.48 14.45 -58.97
N ARG A 145 -15.17 13.14 -58.98
CA ARG A 145 -15.28 12.31 -60.19
C ARG A 145 -16.71 12.32 -60.74
N ARG A 146 -17.71 12.24 -59.86
CA ARG A 146 -19.13 12.33 -60.27
C ARG A 146 -19.48 13.69 -60.85
N LEU A 147 -19.00 14.78 -60.24
CA LEU A 147 -19.21 16.14 -60.74
C LEU A 147 -18.56 16.37 -62.10
N ARG A 148 -17.30 15.91 -62.30
CA ARG A 148 -16.61 15.98 -63.60
C ARG A 148 -17.36 15.18 -64.67
N ALA A 149 -17.70 13.92 -64.39
CA ALA A 149 -18.44 13.08 -65.32
C ALA A 149 -19.86 13.61 -65.64
N ALA A 150 -20.50 14.33 -64.72
CA ALA A 150 -21.77 15.00 -64.97
C ALA A 150 -21.59 16.26 -65.85
N ALA A 151 -20.51 17.02 -65.65
CA ALA A 151 -20.18 18.18 -66.48
C ALA A 151 -19.83 17.76 -67.92
N GLU A 152 -19.06 16.68 -68.09
CA GLU A 152 -18.74 16.10 -69.40
C GLU A 152 -20.01 15.65 -70.16
N ARG A 153 -20.93 14.96 -69.48
CA ARG A 153 -22.23 14.56 -70.05
C ARG A 153 -23.05 15.77 -70.51
N ARG A 154 -23.15 16.81 -69.67
CA ARG A 154 -23.84 18.05 -70.06
C ARG A 154 -23.18 18.72 -71.28
N ALA A 155 -21.86 18.66 -71.38
CA ALA A 155 -21.14 19.22 -72.53
C ALA A 155 -21.39 18.42 -73.82
N THR A 156 -21.48 17.08 -73.75
CA THR A 156 -21.82 16.24 -74.91
C THR A 156 -23.28 16.42 -75.33
N ASP A 157 -24.22 16.48 -74.39
CA ASP A 157 -25.64 16.68 -74.68
C ASP A 157 -25.88 18.06 -75.32
N ALA A 158 -25.16 19.09 -74.87
CA ALA A 158 -25.20 20.42 -75.49
C ALA A 158 -24.62 20.45 -76.92
N ALA A 159 -23.70 19.55 -77.26
CA ALA A 159 -23.10 19.45 -78.59
C ALA A 159 -23.98 18.66 -79.58
N ASP A 160 -24.71 17.65 -79.12
CA ASP A 160 -25.65 16.85 -79.95
C ASP A 160 -26.96 17.59 -80.25
N HIS A 161 -27.32 18.63 -79.48
CA HIS A 161 -28.54 19.43 -79.70
C HIS A 161 -28.34 20.69 -80.54
N GLY A 162 -27.49 20.62 -81.58
CA GLY A 162 -27.39 21.65 -82.63
C GLY A 162 -28.60 21.78 -83.56
N GLY A 163 -29.77 21.23 -83.21
CA GLY A 163 -30.92 21.19 -84.12
C GLY A 163 -32.28 20.81 -83.52
N ALA A 164 -32.55 21.09 -82.24
CA ALA A 164 -33.91 20.95 -81.71
C ALA A 164 -34.64 22.31 -81.81
N SER A 165 -35.50 22.44 -82.82
CA SER A 165 -36.46 23.53 -82.94
C SER A 165 -37.34 23.59 -81.69
N ALA A 166 -37.67 24.80 -81.23
CA ALA A 166 -38.48 25.07 -80.02
C ALA A 166 -39.94 24.55 -80.08
N ALA A 167 -40.27 23.66 -81.01
CA ALA A 167 -41.60 23.10 -81.24
C ALA A 167 -41.84 21.73 -80.57
N ASP A 168 -40.80 21.04 -80.10
CA ASP A 168 -40.88 19.67 -79.53
C ASP A 168 -40.36 19.59 -78.08
N LEU A 169 -40.78 20.53 -77.22
CA LEU A 169 -40.55 20.40 -75.78
C LEU A 169 -41.66 19.55 -75.14
N PRO A 170 -41.34 18.41 -74.50
CA PRO A 170 -42.27 17.76 -73.59
C PRO A 170 -42.57 18.72 -72.43
N GLN A 171 -43.85 18.85 -72.07
CA GLN A 171 -44.29 19.59 -70.88
C GLN A 171 -43.48 19.16 -69.65
N PRO A 172 -43.11 20.08 -68.74
CA PRO A 172 -42.57 19.71 -67.44
C PRO A 172 -43.65 18.94 -66.67
N GLY A 173 -43.49 17.62 -66.61
CA GLY A 173 -44.23 16.78 -65.67
C GLY A 173 -43.69 17.03 -64.26
N ASP A 174 -44.60 17.17 -63.30
CA ASP A 174 -44.30 17.39 -61.89
C ASP A 174 -43.32 16.34 -61.35
N ALA A 175 -42.05 16.72 -61.20
CA ALA A 175 -41.06 15.94 -60.45
C ALA A 175 -41.25 16.20 -58.94
N ALA A 176 -42.45 15.91 -58.44
CA ALA A 176 -42.64 15.62 -57.03
C ALA A 176 -42.37 14.12 -56.84
N THR A 177 -41.55 13.78 -55.83
CA THR A 177 -41.29 12.43 -55.31
C THR A 177 -40.19 11.60 -55.96
N SER A 178 -38.93 11.93 -55.69
CA SER A 178 -37.94 10.93 -55.24
C SER A 178 -36.72 11.60 -54.58
N THR A 179 -36.91 12.13 -53.37
CA THR A 179 -35.77 12.20 -52.44
C THR A 179 -35.57 10.79 -51.90
N ASP A 180 -34.61 10.06 -52.48
CA ASP A 180 -34.05 8.88 -51.85
C ASP A 180 -33.44 9.35 -50.53
N ALA A 181 -34.18 9.13 -49.45
CA ALA A 181 -33.71 9.37 -48.10
C ALA A 181 -32.56 8.40 -47.86
N ALA A 182 -31.32 8.90 -47.90
CA ALA A 182 -30.18 8.17 -47.36
C ALA A 182 -30.53 7.78 -45.92
N SER A 183 -30.47 6.48 -45.63
CA SER A 183 -30.71 5.93 -44.30
C SER A 183 -29.95 6.77 -43.27
N ALA A 184 -30.70 7.43 -42.40
CA ALA A 184 -30.18 8.14 -41.24
C ALA A 184 -29.68 7.10 -40.25
N ASP A 185 -28.47 6.59 -40.49
CA ASP A 185 -27.70 5.89 -39.48
C ASP A 185 -26.66 6.87 -38.94
N HIS A 186 -26.71 7.06 -37.62
CA HIS A 186 -25.93 7.99 -36.79
C HIS A 186 -26.51 9.42 -36.61
N GLY A 187 -27.46 9.54 -35.68
CA GLY A 187 -27.38 10.50 -34.57
C GLY A 187 -27.67 11.99 -34.81
N PHE A 188 -27.85 12.47 -36.04
CA PHE A 188 -28.28 13.86 -36.28
C PHE A 188 -29.72 13.91 -36.79
N PRO A 189 -30.63 14.65 -36.13
CA PRO A 189 -31.97 14.86 -36.68
C PRO A 189 -31.86 15.62 -38.00
N ALA A 190 -32.51 15.10 -39.05
CA ALA A 190 -32.77 15.86 -40.25
C ALA A 190 -33.36 17.22 -39.84
N ALA A 191 -32.78 18.31 -40.36
CA ALA A 191 -33.13 19.68 -40.00
C ALA A 191 -34.66 19.83 -39.94
N ARG A 192 -35.16 20.04 -38.72
CA ARG A 192 -36.58 20.16 -38.43
C ARG A 192 -37.05 21.49 -39.02
N SER A 193 -37.70 21.45 -40.18
CA SER A 193 -38.21 22.61 -40.94
C SER A 193 -39.39 23.34 -40.26
N GLY A 194 -39.33 23.59 -38.95
CA GLY A 194 -40.47 24.12 -38.20
C GLY A 194 -40.13 24.96 -36.98
N LEU A 195 -38.91 25.49 -36.86
CA LEU A 195 -38.65 26.62 -35.96
C LEU A 195 -38.66 27.91 -36.78
N ASP A 196 -39.64 28.74 -36.49
CA ASP A 196 -39.82 30.12 -36.96
C ASP A 196 -38.70 30.99 -36.38
N TRP A 197 -37.49 30.84 -36.93
CA TRP A 197 -36.40 31.77 -36.72
C TRP A 197 -36.65 33.01 -37.58
N PRO A 198 -36.36 34.23 -37.09
CA PRO A 198 -36.54 35.44 -37.88
C PRO A 198 -35.81 35.31 -39.22
N ASP A 199 -36.51 35.67 -40.30
CA ASP A 199 -36.16 35.44 -41.71
C ASP A 199 -34.74 35.95 -42.09
N GLU A 200 -34.21 36.92 -41.33
CA GLU A 200 -32.86 37.48 -41.48
C GLU A 200 -31.72 36.55 -40.97
N LEU A 201 -32.05 35.48 -40.26
CA LEU A 201 -31.12 34.44 -39.76
C LEU A 201 -31.56 33.04 -40.19
N SER A 202 -32.18 32.93 -41.37
CA SER A 202 -32.36 31.63 -42.02
C SER A 202 -30.98 31.05 -42.35
N GLY A 203 -30.41 30.31 -41.40
CA GLY A 203 -29.08 29.68 -41.45
C GLY A 203 -28.88 28.68 -42.59
N ALA A 204 -29.85 28.55 -43.50
CA ALA A 204 -29.65 27.95 -44.80
C ALA A 204 -28.54 28.67 -45.58
N ASP A 205 -28.48 30.00 -45.57
CA ASP A 205 -27.43 30.71 -46.32
C ASP A 205 -26.05 30.67 -45.63
N ILE A 206 -26.02 30.55 -44.28
CA ILE A 206 -24.77 30.45 -43.50
C ILE A 206 -24.17 29.03 -43.58
N CYS A 207 -24.99 27.99 -43.74
CA CYS A 207 -24.50 26.60 -43.84
C CYS A 207 -24.53 26.01 -45.27
N THR A 208 -25.20 26.64 -46.24
CA THR A 208 -25.26 26.17 -47.63
C THR A 208 -24.93 27.21 -48.70
N GLY A 209 -24.71 28.47 -48.34
CA GLY A 209 -24.34 29.54 -49.27
C GLY A 209 -22.86 29.48 -49.67
N ASN A 210 -22.59 29.04 -50.91
CA ASN A 210 -21.33 29.22 -51.64
C ASN A 210 -20.02 28.61 -51.09
N MET A 211 -20.02 27.75 -50.07
CA MET A 211 -18.78 27.03 -49.74
C MET A 211 -18.35 26.11 -50.89
N SER A 212 -17.12 26.30 -51.34
CA SER A 212 -16.45 25.41 -52.28
C SER A 212 -16.40 23.98 -51.74
N LEU A 213 -16.21 22.99 -52.63
CA LEU A 213 -16.05 21.60 -52.19
C LEU A 213 -14.83 21.45 -51.25
N GLU A 214 -13.78 22.23 -51.51
CA GLU A 214 -12.56 22.28 -50.71
C GLU A 214 -12.82 22.77 -49.28
N GLU A 215 -13.54 23.90 -49.13
CA GLU A 215 -13.88 24.43 -47.81
C GLU A 215 -14.73 23.44 -46.99
N ARG A 216 -15.66 22.73 -47.65
CA ARG A 216 -16.46 21.69 -47.00
C ARG A 216 -15.62 20.48 -46.59
N LEU A 217 -14.61 20.10 -47.38
CA LEU A 217 -13.68 19.05 -47.02
C LEU A 217 -12.83 19.46 -45.81
N ILE A 218 -12.28 20.67 -45.81
CA ILE A 218 -11.49 21.21 -44.68
C ILE A 218 -12.33 21.26 -43.41
N ALA A 219 -13.56 21.78 -43.47
CA ALA A 219 -14.47 21.83 -42.33
C ALA A 219 -14.81 20.43 -41.81
N SER A 220 -14.99 19.45 -42.70
CA SER A 220 -15.24 18.06 -42.32
C SER A 220 -14.00 17.39 -41.69
N GLU A 221 -12.80 17.68 -42.17
CA GLU A 221 -11.55 17.20 -41.56
C GLU A 221 -11.35 17.79 -40.15
N GLN A 222 -11.63 19.08 -39.97
CA GLN A 222 -11.60 19.74 -38.66
C GLN A 222 -12.62 19.14 -37.68
N ALA A 223 -13.84 18.87 -38.16
CA ALA A 223 -14.87 18.21 -37.33
C ALA A 223 -14.42 16.81 -36.89
N VAL A 224 -13.85 16.01 -37.80
CA VAL A 224 -13.29 14.68 -37.48
C VAL A 224 -12.13 14.78 -36.49
N GLN A 225 -11.28 15.80 -36.61
CA GLN A 225 -10.19 16.05 -35.67
C GLN A 225 -10.69 16.38 -34.26
N LEU A 226 -11.69 17.26 -34.14
CA LEU A 226 -12.28 17.62 -32.84
C LEU A 226 -12.98 16.43 -32.18
N ASP A 227 -13.74 15.66 -32.95
CA ASP A 227 -14.42 14.44 -32.48
C ASP A 227 -13.40 13.39 -31.98
N ALA A 228 -12.30 13.19 -32.71
CA ALA A 228 -11.22 12.30 -32.29
C ALA A 228 -10.54 12.78 -31.00
N LEU A 229 -10.34 14.10 -30.83
CA LEU A 229 -9.77 14.67 -29.61
C LEU A 229 -10.69 14.48 -28.40
N ILE A 230 -12.00 14.69 -28.57
CA ILE A 230 -13.00 14.49 -27.51
C ILE A 230 -12.99 13.02 -27.07
N SER A 231 -13.11 12.09 -28.02
CA SER A 231 -13.08 10.65 -27.76
C SER A 231 -11.77 10.22 -27.06
N TRP A 232 -10.62 10.74 -27.50
CA TRP A 232 -9.34 10.48 -26.85
C TRP A 232 -9.31 10.97 -25.41
N VAL A 233 -9.74 12.21 -25.12
CA VAL A 233 -9.79 12.75 -23.74
C VAL A 233 -10.73 11.93 -22.87
N GLU A 234 -11.91 11.59 -23.36
CA GLU A 234 -12.88 10.77 -22.63
C GLU A 234 -12.27 9.41 -22.26
N ARG A 235 -11.66 8.70 -23.21
CA ARG A 235 -11.00 7.42 -22.95
C ARG A 235 -9.84 7.54 -21.96
N GLN A 236 -8.99 8.56 -22.10
CA GLN A 236 -7.88 8.81 -21.16
C GLN A 236 -8.38 9.03 -19.73
N SER A 237 -9.52 9.70 -19.55
CA SER A 237 -10.11 9.97 -18.23
C SER A 237 -10.66 8.71 -17.54
N THR A 238 -10.96 7.66 -18.30
CA THR A 238 -11.45 6.38 -17.75
C THR A 238 -10.34 5.47 -17.23
N VAL A 239 -9.07 5.75 -17.54
CA VAL A 239 -7.94 4.92 -17.11
C VAL A 239 -7.84 4.99 -15.57
N PRO A 240 -8.12 3.88 -14.85
CA PRO A 240 -8.16 3.93 -13.40
C PRO A 240 -6.75 4.09 -12.87
N VAL A 241 -6.49 5.18 -12.15
CA VAL A 241 -5.28 5.32 -11.35
C VAL A 241 -5.56 4.66 -10.02
N ALA A 242 -4.92 3.50 -9.77
CA ALA A 242 -5.04 2.88 -8.45
C ALA A 242 -4.70 3.92 -7.38
N PRO A 243 -5.55 4.13 -6.37
CA PRO A 243 -5.28 5.11 -5.34
C PRO A 243 -3.93 4.75 -4.72
N ILE A 244 -3.05 5.74 -4.60
CA ILE A 244 -1.88 5.63 -3.72
C ILE A 244 -2.50 5.27 -2.38
N ILE A 245 -2.27 4.04 -1.90
CA ILE A 245 -2.86 3.55 -0.66
C ILE A 245 -2.34 4.46 0.46
N THR A 246 -3.08 5.52 0.73
CA THR A 246 -2.95 6.42 1.88
C THR A 246 -3.71 5.84 3.07
N GLN A 247 -4.26 4.63 2.93
CA GLN A 247 -4.69 3.89 4.11
C GLN A 247 -3.43 3.62 4.93
N PRO A 248 -3.30 4.25 6.12
CA PRO A 248 -2.23 3.87 7.03
C PRO A 248 -2.38 2.37 7.22
N ALA A 249 -1.30 1.61 6.97
CA ALA A 249 -1.27 0.18 7.22
C ALA A 249 -2.00 -0.05 8.55
N PRO A 250 -3.02 -0.93 8.62
CA PRO A 250 -3.82 -1.10 9.82
C PRO A 250 -2.85 -1.25 10.97
N MET A 251 -2.78 -0.20 11.79
CA MET A 251 -1.95 -0.20 12.98
C MET A 251 -2.38 -1.46 13.70
N PRO A 252 -1.45 -2.39 14.04
CA PRO A 252 -1.83 -3.65 14.65
C PRO A 252 -2.76 -3.32 15.82
N GLU A 253 -4.04 -3.62 15.64
CA GLU A 253 -5.06 -3.28 16.62
C GLU A 253 -4.63 -3.95 17.91
N THR A 254 -4.36 -3.11 18.91
CA THR A 254 -3.99 -3.50 20.26
C THR A 254 -2.70 -4.32 20.34
N PHE A 255 -1.63 -3.63 20.73
CA PHE A 255 -0.58 -4.23 21.54
C PHE A 255 -1.27 -4.73 22.82
N ASP A 256 -1.72 -5.98 22.82
CA ASP A 256 -2.24 -6.63 24.03
C ASP A 256 -1.08 -6.73 25.01
N ALA A 257 -1.02 -5.78 25.94
CA ALA A 257 0.03 -5.67 26.95
C ALA A 257 -0.15 -6.71 28.08
N GLY A 258 -1.04 -7.70 27.90
CA GLY A 258 -1.27 -8.76 28.85
C GLY A 258 -0.34 -9.96 28.66
N GLN A 259 0.89 -9.90 29.18
CA GLN A 259 1.58 -11.05 29.78
C GLN A 259 2.84 -10.65 30.54
#